data_AF-A0AAJ6NRF0-F1
#
_entry.id   AF-A0AAJ6NRF0-F1
#
_cell.length_a   1.000
_cell.length_b   1.000
_cell.length_c   1.000
_cell.angle_alpha   90.00
_cell.angle_beta   90.00
_cell.angle_gamma   90.00
#
_symmetry.space_group_name_H-M   'P 1'
#
loop_
_entity.id
_entity.type
_entity.pdbx_description
1 polymer ?
#
loop_
_entity_poly.entity_id
_entity_poly.type
_entity_poly.pdbx_seq_one_letter_code
_entity_poly.pdbx_strand_id
1 'polypeptide(L)'
;MNIALLELDIQTQQMVNDAIVDSGISPDDFVTKACRAYAGTIVNKVTQVSEDLDTVSTKQLMADGYRTDPNRSEQLIKLAILALENHNNNCTEKSQKWHINQNILQSLTRSQPKTVNEILQKYKTRLDDHNDKHGLNPSDNCKPEIKIEQSINLAEIYI
;
A
#
# COMPACT_ATOMS: atom_id res chain seq x y z
N MET A 1 19.45 -26.68 -25.46
CA MET A 1 20.23 -25.41 -25.58
C MET A 1 21.49 -25.50 -24.75
N ASN A 2 22.58 -24.83 -25.17
CA ASN A 2 23.76 -24.63 -24.35
C ASN A 2 23.66 -23.29 -23.62
N ILE A 3 23.56 -23.32 -22.28
CA ILE A 3 23.40 -22.13 -21.43
C ILE A 3 24.65 -21.23 -21.47
N ALA A 4 25.82 -21.80 -21.78
CA ALA A 4 27.04 -21.01 -21.95
C ALA A 4 26.96 -20.00 -23.10
N LEU A 5 25.96 -20.12 -24.00
CA LEU A 5 25.69 -19.16 -25.07
C LEU A 5 24.90 -17.93 -24.60
N LEU A 6 24.44 -17.90 -23.35
CA LEU A 6 23.69 -16.78 -22.77
C LEU A 6 24.59 -15.67 -22.21
N GLU A 7 25.91 -15.78 -22.38
CA GLU A 7 26.91 -14.77 -21.94
C GLU A 7 26.71 -14.30 -20.49
N LEU A 8 26.33 -15.24 -19.61
CA LEU A 8 26.10 -14.95 -18.20
C LEU A 8 27.43 -14.66 -17.50
N ASP A 9 27.41 -13.80 -16.49
CA ASP A 9 28.55 -13.65 -15.60
C ASP A 9 28.83 -14.97 -14.86
N ILE A 10 30.07 -15.13 -14.39
CA ILE A 10 30.57 -16.38 -13.81
C ILE A 10 29.68 -16.85 -12.64
N GLN A 11 29.22 -15.92 -11.80
CA GLN A 11 28.41 -16.26 -10.63
C GLN A 11 27.03 -16.75 -11.06
N THR A 12 26.37 -16.02 -11.97
CA THR A 12 25.06 -16.41 -12.49
C THR A 12 25.12 -17.74 -13.23
N GLN A 13 26.16 -17.97 -14.04
CA GLN A 13 26.37 -19.23 -14.75
C GLN A 13 26.48 -20.41 -13.78
N GLN A 14 27.23 -20.24 -12.69
CA GLN A 14 27.40 -21.28 -11.68
C GLN A 14 26.09 -21.58 -10.94
N MET A 15 25.35 -20.54 -10.53
CA MET A 15 24.04 -20.70 -9.90
C MET A 15 23.03 -21.44 -10.80
N VAL A 16 23.01 -21.13 -12.10
CA VAL A 16 22.12 -21.80 -13.06
C VAL A 16 22.51 -23.27 -13.23
N ASN A 17 23.82 -23.57 -13.32
CA ASN A 17 24.29 -24.94 -13.44
C ASN A 17 23.92 -25.77 -12.20
N ASP A 18 24.17 -25.24 -11.00
CA ASP A 18 23.82 -25.92 -9.75
C ASP A 18 22.31 -26.17 -9.65
N ALA A 19 21.49 -25.17 -10.00
CA ALA A 19 20.03 -25.31 -10.00
C ALA A 19 19.52 -26.35 -11.00
N ILE A 20 20.15 -26.48 -12.17
CA ILE A 20 19.79 -27.50 -13.17
C ILE A 20 20.17 -28.89 -12.69
N VAL A 21 21.36 -29.04 -12.12
CA VAL A 21 21.82 -30.31 -11.55
C VAL A 21 20.88 -30.77 -10.44
N ASP A 22 20.54 -29.89 -9.50
CA ASP A 22 19.68 -30.22 -8.35
C ASP A 22 18.22 -30.48 -8.76
N SER A 23 17.70 -29.74 -9.75
CA SER A 23 16.31 -29.90 -10.19
C SER A 23 16.09 -31.06 -11.15
N GLY A 24 17.16 -31.61 -11.74
CA GLY A 24 17.09 -32.75 -12.67
C GLY A 24 16.35 -32.47 -13.98
N ILE A 25 16.08 -31.19 -14.31
CA ILE A 25 15.39 -30.80 -15.54
C ILE A 25 16.38 -30.46 -16.65
N SER A 26 15.93 -30.51 -17.90
CA SER A 26 16.78 -30.12 -19.02
C SER A 26 17.09 -28.61 -18.99
N PRO A 27 18.22 -28.16 -19.55
CA PRO A 27 18.52 -26.74 -19.73
C PRO A 27 17.41 -25.97 -20.46
N ASP A 28 16.77 -26.60 -21.45
CA ASP A 28 15.67 -25.99 -22.22
C ASP A 28 14.42 -25.79 -21.35
N ASP A 29 14.09 -26.78 -20.52
CA ASP A 29 12.96 -26.71 -19.59
C ASP A 29 13.21 -25.68 -18.49
N PHE A 30 14.45 -25.58 -18.00
CA PHE A 30 14.83 -24.58 -17.00
C PHE A 30 14.60 -23.17 -17.53
N VAL A 31 15.13 -22.85 -18.72
CA VAL A 31 14.97 -21.51 -19.31
C VAL A 31 13.49 -21.22 -19.60
N THR A 32 12.75 -22.18 -20.14
CA THR A 32 11.31 -22.00 -20.39
C THR A 32 10.54 -21.68 -19.11
N LYS A 33 10.82 -22.41 -18.01
CA LYS A 33 10.19 -22.17 -16.71
C LYS A 33 10.61 -20.82 -16.12
N ALA A 34 11.89 -20.47 -16.20
CA ALA A 34 12.41 -19.20 -15.72
C ALA A 34 11.78 -18.00 -16.47
N CYS A 35 11.75 -18.06 -17.80
CA CYS A 35 11.09 -17.06 -18.63
C CYS A 35 9.61 -16.94 -18.29
N ARG A 36 8.88 -18.06 -18.15
CA ARG A 36 7.46 -18.05 -17.78
C ARG A 36 7.22 -17.44 -16.41
N ALA A 37 8.03 -17.80 -15.41
CA ALA A 37 7.90 -17.28 -14.05
C ALA A 37 8.17 -15.77 -14.00
N TYR A 38 9.24 -15.31 -14.64
CA TYR A 38 9.60 -13.90 -14.66
C TYR A 38 8.60 -13.06 -15.48
N ALA A 39 8.23 -13.54 -16.68
CA ALA A 39 7.21 -12.88 -17.50
C ALA A 39 5.85 -12.85 -16.78
N GLY A 40 5.44 -13.94 -16.13
CA GLY A 40 4.22 -13.99 -15.33
C GLY A 40 4.24 -13.01 -14.16
N THR A 41 5.40 -12.83 -13.52
CA THR A 41 5.59 -11.82 -12.46
C THR A 41 5.40 -10.41 -13.00
N ILE A 42 6.00 -10.09 -14.15
CA ILE A 42 5.85 -8.77 -14.80
C ILE A 42 4.39 -8.54 -15.23
N VAL A 43 3.77 -9.52 -15.90
CA VAL A 43 2.38 -9.42 -16.37
C VAL A 43 1.44 -9.25 -15.20
N ASN A 44 1.55 -10.06 -14.15
CA ASN A 44 0.70 -9.91 -12.95
C ASN A 44 0.87 -8.54 -12.30
N LYS A 45 2.09 -8.02 -12.23
CA LYS A 45 2.36 -6.66 -11.75
C LYS A 45 1.68 -5.60 -12.62
N VAL A 46 1.70 -5.73 -13.95
CA VAL A 46 1.04 -4.80 -14.87
C VAL A 46 -0.48 -4.92 -14.79
N THR A 47 -1.02 -6.13 -14.70
CA THR A 47 -2.47 -6.37 -14.64
C THR A 47 -3.06 -5.85 -13.33
N GLN A 48 -2.34 -5.98 -12.21
CA GLN A 48 -2.73 -5.41 -10.92
C GLN A 48 -2.65 -3.88 -10.87
N VAL A 49 -1.89 -3.24 -11.76
CA VAL A 49 -1.82 -1.77 -11.84
C VAL A 49 -3.08 -1.19 -12.52
N SER A 50 -3.92 -2.02 -13.16
CA SER A 50 -5.02 -1.55 -14.02
C SER A 50 -6.41 -1.54 -13.38
N GLU A 51 -6.60 -2.02 -12.15
CA GLU A 51 -7.90 -1.92 -11.50
C GLU A 51 -8.05 -0.53 -10.87
N ASP A 52 -8.99 0.25 -11.39
CA ASP A 52 -9.40 1.51 -10.78
C ASP A 52 -10.22 1.22 -9.52
N LEU A 53 -9.58 1.46 -8.37
CA LEU A 53 -10.15 1.21 -7.05
C LEU A 53 -11.12 2.31 -6.58
N ASP A 54 -11.32 3.38 -7.36
CA ASP A 54 -12.21 4.48 -6.98
C ASP A 54 -13.68 4.06 -6.87
N THR A 55 -14.06 2.94 -7.51
CA THR A 55 -15.43 2.38 -7.44
C THR A 55 -15.58 1.25 -6.42
N VAL A 56 -14.47 0.79 -5.84
CA VAL A 56 -14.48 -0.31 -4.87
C VAL A 56 -14.78 0.25 -3.48
N SER A 57 -15.80 -0.30 -2.81
CA SER A 57 -16.16 0.17 -1.47
C SER A 57 -15.02 -0.01 -0.47
N THR A 58 -14.91 0.89 0.52
CA THR A 58 -13.87 0.81 1.55
C THR A 58 -13.90 -0.53 2.28
N LYS A 59 -15.10 -1.09 2.53
CA LYS A 59 -15.29 -2.42 3.10
C LYS A 59 -14.65 -3.52 2.26
N GLN A 60 -14.79 -3.47 0.93
CA GLN A 60 -14.17 -4.43 0.02
C GLN A 60 -12.65 -4.23 -0.04
N LEU A 61 -12.16 -2.99 -0.07
CA LEU A 61 -10.73 -2.69 -0.01
C LEU A 61 -10.08 -3.21 1.28
N MET A 62 -10.80 -3.17 2.39
CA MET A 62 -10.31 -3.71 3.66
C MET A 62 -10.39 -5.24 3.75
N ALA A 63 -11.11 -5.91 2.86
CA ALA A 63 -11.21 -7.37 2.80
C ALA A 63 -9.98 -8.02 2.14
N ASP A 64 -9.82 -9.34 2.33
CA ASP A 64 -8.64 -10.08 1.89
C ASP A 64 -8.43 -10.09 0.37
N GLY A 65 -9.50 -9.91 -0.42
CA GLY A 65 -9.44 -9.96 -1.89
C GLY A 65 -8.51 -8.91 -2.52
N TYR A 66 -8.38 -7.74 -1.90
CA TYR A 66 -7.51 -6.65 -2.36
C TYR A 66 -6.18 -6.58 -1.61
N ARG A 67 -5.91 -7.50 -0.68
CA ARG A 67 -4.75 -7.38 0.24
C ARG A 67 -3.41 -7.24 -0.50
N THR A 68 -3.27 -7.87 -1.65
CA THR A 68 -2.08 -7.85 -2.49
C THR A 68 -2.15 -6.84 -3.63
N ASP A 69 -3.24 -6.08 -3.74
CA ASP A 69 -3.39 -5.05 -4.76
C ASP A 69 -2.41 -3.89 -4.49
N PRO A 70 -1.61 -3.47 -5.49
CA PRO A 70 -0.60 -2.44 -5.33
C PRO A 70 -1.18 -1.06 -5.02
N ASN A 71 -2.41 -0.77 -5.47
CA ASN A 71 -3.09 0.51 -5.33
C ASN A 71 -3.97 0.57 -4.08
N ARG A 72 -4.32 -0.57 -3.45
CA ARG A 72 -5.15 -0.64 -2.24
C ARG A 72 -4.71 0.33 -1.15
N SER A 73 -3.42 0.34 -0.84
CA SER A 73 -2.89 1.17 0.25
C SER A 73 -3.08 2.66 -0.04
N GLU A 74 -2.85 3.07 -1.28
CA GLU A 74 -3.06 4.47 -1.68
C GLU A 74 -4.53 4.87 -1.57
N GLN A 75 -5.44 4.00 -2.03
CA GLN A 75 -6.86 4.29 -1.97
C GLN A 75 -7.39 4.36 -0.53
N LEU A 76 -7.00 3.42 0.34
CA LEU A 76 -7.37 3.45 1.75
C LEU A 76 -6.87 4.71 2.45
N ILE A 77 -5.67 5.20 2.09
CA ILE A 77 -5.12 6.43 2.67
C ILE A 77 -5.89 7.66 2.18
N LYS A 78 -6.25 7.75 0.90
CA LYS A 78 -7.11 8.83 0.38
C LYS A 78 -8.45 8.88 1.09
N LEU A 79 -9.09 7.72 1.25
CA LEU A 79 -10.37 7.58 1.95
C LEU A 79 -10.25 7.95 3.43
N ALA A 80 -9.16 7.56 4.10
CA ALA A 80 -8.90 7.92 5.49
C ALA A 80 -8.67 9.43 5.68
N ILE A 81 -7.97 10.09 4.75
CA ILE A 81 -7.81 11.55 4.75
C ILE A 81 -9.18 12.22 4.65
N LEU A 82 -10.00 11.82 3.66
CA LEU A 82 -11.34 12.37 3.48
C LEU A 82 -12.22 12.18 4.71
N ALA A 83 -12.15 10.99 5.33
CA ALA A 83 -12.85 10.67 6.57
C ALA A 83 -12.51 11.63 7.70
N LEU A 84 -11.21 11.84 7.91
CA LEU A 84 -10.68 12.71 8.97
C LEU A 84 -11.04 14.16 8.71
N GLU A 85 -10.97 14.62 7.46
CA GLU A 85 -11.37 15.96 7.09
C GLU A 85 -12.85 16.19 7.38
N ASN A 86 -13.72 15.28 6.95
CA ASN A 86 -15.16 15.35 7.20
C ASN A 86 -15.47 15.30 8.71
N HIS A 87 -14.84 14.38 9.46
CA HIS A 87 -14.97 14.29 10.91
C HIS A 87 -14.57 15.61 11.59
N ASN A 88 -13.40 16.15 11.26
CA ASN A 88 -12.89 17.37 11.87
C ASN A 88 -13.74 18.61 11.54
N ASN A 89 -14.29 18.66 10.31
CA ASN A 89 -15.20 19.74 9.89
C ASN A 89 -16.55 19.67 10.62
N ASN A 90 -17.03 18.47 10.98
CA ASN A 90 -18.30 18.27 11.68
C ASN A 90 -18.19 18.36 13.22
N CYS A 91 -16.98 18.28 13.77
CA CYS A 91 -16.74 18.47 15.19
C CYS A 91 -16.75 19.96 15.58
N THR A 92 -17.43 20.29 16.67
CA THR A 92 -17.44 21.65 17.23
C THR A 92 -16.18 21.91 18.06
N GLU A 93 -15.83 20.97 18.94
CA GLU A 93 -14.73 21.13 19.88
C GLU A 93 -13.40 20.62 19.30
N LYS A 94 -12.30 21.32 19.61
CA LYS A 94 -10.96 20.89 19.21
C LYS A 94 -10.61 19.49 19.78
N SER A 95 -11.06 19.20 21.00
CA SER A 95 -10.83 17.91 21.68
C SER A 95 -11.43 16.71 20.95
N GLN A 96 -12.44 16.91 20.10
CA GLN A 96 -13.08 15.86 19.30
C GLN A 96 -12.37 15.60 17.96
N LYS A 97 -11.47 16.52 17.55
CA LYS A 97 -10.77 16.49 16.27
C LYS A 97 -9.46 15.73 16.37
N TRP A 98 -8.94 15.31 15.22
CA TRP A 98 -7.74 14.51 15.09
C TRP A 98 -6.77 15.16 14.12
N HIS A 99 -5.53 15.40 14.55
CA HIS A 99 -4.47 15.86 13.68
C HIS A 99 -4.15 14.78 12.64
N ILE A 100 -4.23 15.14 11.36
CA ILE A 100 -3.97 14.20 10.26
C ILE A 100 -2.45 14.02 10.12
N ASN A 101 -1.94 12.85 10.54
CA ASN A 101 -0.53 12.48 10.44
C ASN A 101 -0.34 10.98 10.17
N GLN A 102 0.93 10.60 10.02
CA GLN A 102 1.34 9.23 9.70
C GLN A 102 0.80 8.19 10.68
N ASN A 103 0.78 8.49 11.98
CA ASN A 103 0.35 7.53 13.00
C ASN A 103 -1.16 7.25 12.91
N ILE A 104 -1.96 8.30 12.75
CA ILE A 104 -3.41 8.16 12.58
C ILE A 104 -3.77 7.43 11.29
N LEU A 105 -3.11 7.78 10.18
CA LEU A 105 -3.36 7.13 8.89
C LEU A 105 -2.94 5.65 8.91
N GLN A 106 -1.81 5.30 9.54
CA GLN A 106 -1.41 3.90 9.72
C GLN A 106 -2.42 3.12 10.56
N SER A 107 -2.94 3.74 11.64
CA SER A 107 -3.92 3.11 12.53
C SER A 107 -5.22 2.78 11.78
N LEU A 108 -5.73 3.72 10.98
CA LEU A 108 -6.96 3.54 10.20
C LEU A 108 -6.79 2.55 9.03
N THR A 109 -5.68 2.64 8.29
CA THR A 109 -5.52 1.93 7.01
C THR A 109 -4.77 0.60 7.13
N ARG A 110 -4.00 0.43 8.22
CA ARG A 110 -3.02 -0.67 8.39
C ARG A 110 -1.97 -0.73 7.28
N SER A 111 -1.77 0.38 6.57
CA SER A 111 -0.77 0.50 5.51
C SER A 111 0.64 0.65 6.08
N GLN A 112 1.65 0.27 5.29
CA GLN A 112 3.05 0.35 5.70
C GLN A 112 3.52 1.80 5.90
N PRO A 113 4.38 2.08 6.89
CA PRO A 113 4.85 3.44 7.20
C PRO A 113 5.42 4.18 5.98
N LYS A 114 6.20 3.47 5.14
CA LYS A 114 6.82 4.04 3.94
C LYS A 114 5.76 4.56 2.95
N THR A 115 4.76 3.75 2.63
CA THR A 115 3.67 4.11 1.72
C THR A 115 2.85 5.28 2.26
N VAL A 116 2.56 5.28 3.57
CA VAL A 116 1.85 6.39 4.21
C VAL A 116 2.66 7.69 4.11
N ASN A 117 3.96 7.64 4.37
CA ASN A 117 4.81 8.84 4.27
C ASN A 117 4.88 9.37 2.83
N GLU A 118 5.06 8.49 1.83
CA GLU A 118 5.06 8.89 0.42
C GLU A 118 3.78 9.65 0.04
N ILE A 119 2.62 9.16 0.48
CA ILE A 119 1.33 9.80 0.21
C ILE A 119 1.14 11.09 1.02
N LEU A 120 1.57 11.12 2.28
CA LEU A 120 1.57 12.35 3.08
C LEU A 120 2.36 13.47 2.40
N GLN A 121 3.53 13.17 1.82
CA GLN A 121 4.30 14.16 1.09
C GLN A 121 3.54 14.68 -0.15
N LYS A 122 2.83 13.81 -0.88
CA LYS A 122 1.98 14.22 -2.02
C LYS A 122 0.87 15.20 -1.61
N TYR A 123 0.29 15.03 -0.42
CA TYR A 123 -0.83 15.85 0.08
C TYR A 123 -0.41 16.91 1.10
N LYS A 124 0.89 17.15 1.30
CA LYS A 124 1.42 17.91 2.43
C LYS A 124 0.72 19.26 2.63
N THR A 125 0.68 20.11 1.60
CA THR A 125 0.07 21.45 1.70
C THR A 125 -1.40 21.39 2.13
N ARG A 126 -2.21 20.51 1.51
CA ARG A 126 -3.63 20.33 1.88
C ARG A 126 -3.80 19.90 3.33
N LEU A 127 -2.94 18.99 3.80
CA LEU A 127 -3.01 18.45 5.16
C LEU A 127 -2.54 19.47 6.19
N ASP A 128 -1.48 20.23 5.89
CA ASP A 128 -1.01 21.33 6.72
C ASP A 128 -2.12 22.40 6.84
N ASP A 129 -2.70 22.84 5.72
CA ASP A 129 -3.79 23.82 5.68
C ASP A 129 -5.00 23.36 6.50
N HIS A 130 -5.37 22.07 6.40
CA HIS A 130 -6.49 21.51 7.16
C HIS A 130 -6.20 21.42 8.66
N ASN A 131 -5.00 20.98 9.03
CA ASN A 131 -4.59 20.92 10.44
C ASN A 131 -4.53 22.35 11.03
N ASP A 132 -3.96 23.31 10.31
CA ASP A 132 -3.84 24.72 10.72
C ASP A 132 -5.21 25.39 10.86
N LYS A 133 -6.14 25.15 9.91
CA LYS A 133 -7.53 25.61 9.99
C LYS A 133 -8.20 25.20 11.30
N HIS A 134 -7.86 24.03 11.84
CA HIS A 134 -8.41 23.51 13.08
C HIS A 134 -7.48 23.70 14.29
N GLY A 135 -6.35 24.39 14.12
CA GLY A 135 -5.33 24.61 15.15
C GLY A 135 -4.75 23.31 15.72
N LEU A 136 -4.74 22.23 14.93
CA LEU A 136 -4.35 20.89 15.34
C LEU A 136 -2.84 20.71 15.27
N ASN A 137 -2.30 19.96 16.21
CA ASN A 137 -0.91 19.52 16.25
C ASN A 137 -0.85 18.04 16.67
N PRO A 138 0.30 17.36 16.48
CA PRO A 138 0.41 15.93 16.77
C PRO A 138 0.04 15.53 18.21
N SER A 139 0.23 16.41 19.21
CA SER A 139 -0.11 16.10 20.60
C SER A 139 -1.62 16.07 20.86
N ASP A 140 -2.44 16.69 20.01
CA ASP A 140 -3.90 16.65 20.12
C ASP A 140 -4.47 15.23 19.88
N ASN A 141 -3.67 14.32 19.31
CA ASN A 141 -4.01 12.91 19.14
C ASN A 141 -3.79 12.07 20.40
N CYS A 142 -3.11 12.60 21.42
CA CYS A 142 -2.90 11.91 22.70
C CYS A 142 -4.17 11.97 23.55
N LYS A 143 -5.18 11.17 23.15
CA LYS A 143 -6.46 11.06 23.85
C LYS A 143 -6.44 9.80 24.74
N PRO A 144 -6.51 9.91 26.08
CA PRO A 144 -6.31 8.77 26.98
C PRO A 144 -7.39 7.68 26.88
N GLU A 145 -8.61 8.03 26.48
CA GLU A 145 -9.76 7.11 26.53
C GLU A 145 -10.33 6.78 25.15
N ILE A 146 -9.89 7.47 24.10
CA ILE A 146 -10.50 7.38 22.78
C ILE A 146 -9.44 6.99 21.76
N LYS A 147 -9.68 5.89 21.07
CA LYS A 147 -8.89 5.49 19.89
C LYS A 147 -9.51 6.04 18.62
N ILE A 148 -8.68 6.30 17.61
CA ILE A 148 -9.18 6.85 16.34
C ILE A 148 -10.17 5.91 15.66
N GLU A 149 -9.97 4.60 15.76
CA GLU A 149 -10.82 3.57 15.15
C GLU A 149 -12.20 3.51 15.81
N GLN A 150 -12.37 4.08 17.00
CA GLN A 150 -13.67 4.25 17.65
C GLN A 150 -14.39 5.52 17.19
N SER A 151 -13.64 6.50 16.67
CA SER A 151 -14.17 7.76 16.14
C SER A 151 -14.50 7.67 14.66
N ILE A 152 -13.70 6.93 13.90
CA ILE A 152 -13.83 6.79 12.45
C ILE A 152 -13.78 5.30 12.11
N ASN A 153 -14.92 4.76 11.67
CA ASN A 153 -14.99 3.43 11.10
C ASN A 153 -14.73 3.50 9.60
N LEU A 154 -13.47 3.27 9.19
CA LEU A 154 -13.07 3.37 7.80
C LEU A 154 -13.89 2.41 6.89
N ALA A 155 -14.29 1.24 7.41
CA ALA A 155 -15.04 0.25 6.62
C ALA A 155 -16.46 0.71 6.23
N GLU A 156 -17.01 1.72 6.89
CA GLU A 156 -18.35 2.26 6.66
C GLU A 156 -18.36 3.53 5.80
N ILE A 157 -17.20 3.91 5.26
CA ILE A 157 -17.09 5.08 4.39
C ILE A 157 -17.54 4.71 2.98
N TYR A 158 -18.56 5.42 2.50
CA TYR A 158 -19.07 5.37 1.13
C TYR A 158 -18.46 6.51 0.31
N ILE A 159 -18.20 6.23 -0.96
CA ILE A 159 -17.73 7.19 -1.98
C ILE A 159 -18.96 7.74 -2.71
#